data_AF-A0A2P2JGF1-F1
#
_entry.id   AF-A0A2P2JGF1-F1
#
_cell.length_a   1.000
_cell.length_b   1.000
_cell.length_c   1.000
_cell.angle_alpha   90.00
_cell.angle_beta   90.00
_cell.angle_gamma   90.00
#
_symmetry.space_group_name_H-M   'P 1'
#
loop_
_entity.id
_entity.type
_entity.pdbx_description
1 polymer ?
#
loop_
_entity_poly.entity_id
_entity_poly.type
_entity_poly.pdbx_seq_one_letter_code
_entity_poly.pdbx_strand_id
1 'polypeptide(L)'
;MGDFSIQISADLVSQLVNDGERSKKKTKKTKPKMPREPSKPQNKVHEKKLDLDSETQKATAPEWPVHPPLYLPVSPPMHPVNTELDAIQSVIQESERVLGKLQKQEDNMVQQVTEKAKDLHAKEFKLPYQKPMPCAADYDACRACYKEFNNDILKCAPFTKSYYECVRRAKQQMSAADK
;
A
#
# COMPACT_ATOMS: atom_id res chain seq x y z
N MET A 1 -11.38 -4.37 42.44
CA MET A 1 -10.73 -3.56 41.38
C MET A 1 -9.49 -2.98 42.01
N GLY A 2 -8.30 -3.33 41.51
CA GLY A 2 -7.03 -2.90 42.10
C GLY A 2 -6.55 -1.63 41.43
N ASP A 3 -6.11 -0.68 42.25
CA ASP A 3 -5.68 0.64 41.82
C ASP A 3 -4.24 0.55 41.29
N PHE A 4 -4.06 0.60 39.98
CA PHE A 4 -2.72 0.64 39.37
C PHE A 4 -2.24 2.08 39.32
N SER A 5 -1.27 2.41 40.18
CA SER A 5 -0.53 3.67 40.09
C SER A 5 0.66 3.50 39.15
N ILE A 6 0.62 4.20 38.01
CA ILE A 6 1.71 4.22 37.04
C ILE A 6 2.72 5.28 37.51
N GLN A 7 3.91 4.85 37.93
CA GLN A 7 5.02 5.75 38.20
C GLN A 7 5.90 5.87 36.96
N ILE A 8 5.93 7.06 36.36
CA ILE A 8 6.81 7.37 35.24
C ILE A 8 8.09 7.96 35.81
N SER A 9 9.23 7.34 35.52
CA SER A 9 10.53 7.84 35.96
C SER A 9 10.94 9.10 35.18
N ALA A 10 11.62 10.02 35.86
CA ALA A 10 12.12 11.25 35.24
C ALA A 10 13.13 10.98 34.10
N ASP A 11 13.81 9.84 34.13
CA ASP A 11 14.72 9.40 33.08
C ASP A 11 14.00 9.06 31.77
N LEU A 12 12.81 8.45 31.84
CA LEU A 12 11.98 8.16 30.66
C LEU A 12 11.53 9.44 29.97
N VAL A 13 11.14 10.45 30.76
CA VAL A 13 10.77 11.77 30.24
C VAL A 13 11.98 12.45 29.58
N SER A 14 13.16 12.35 30.20
CA SER A 14 14.39 12.95 29.68
C SER A 14 14.88 12.30 28.38
N GLN A 15 14.63 11.00 28.18
CA GLN A 15 14.91 10.31 26.93
C GLN A 15 13.97 10.76 25.80
N LEU A 16 12.67 10.87 26.07
CA LEU A 16 11.69 11.30 25.07
C LEU A 16 11.94 12.74 24.58
N VAL A 17 12.43 13.62 25.46
CA VAL A 17 12.77 15.00 25.11
C VAL A 17 14.07 15.08 24.29
N ASN A 18 15.05 14.20 24.54
CA ASN A 18 16.35 14.20 23.82
C ASN A 18 16.37 13.39 22.52
N ASP A 19 15.40 12.50 22.27
CA ASP A 19 15.35 11.72 21.04
C ASP A 19 15.19 12.60 19.78
N GLY A 20 14.62 13.80 19.94
CA GLY A 20 14.53 14.81 18.87
C GLY A 20 15.86 15.46 18.47
N GLU A 21 16.89 15.41 19.31
CA GLU A 21 18.12 16.21 19.14
C GLU A 21 19.34 15.41 18.62
N ARG A 22 19.31 14.06 18.62
CA ARG A 22 20.51 13.26 18.28
C ARG A 22 20.24 12.05 17.40
N SER A 23 20.19 12.24 16.08
CA SER A 23 20.71 11.23 15.13
C SER A 23 20.96 11.74 13.70
N LYS A 24 21.58 12.92 13.51
CA LYS A 24 22.31 13.20 12.25
C LYS A 24 23.70 12.54 12.26
N LYS A 25 23.77 11.21 12.26
CA LYS A 25 25.00 10.47 11.94
C LYS A 25 24.87 9.89 10.53
N LYS A 26 25.76 10.35 9.63
CA LYS A 26 25.92 9.83 8.26
C LYS A 26 26.01 8.30 8.28
N THR A 27 25.04 7.62 7.69
CA THR A 27 25.07 6.17 7.46
C THR A 27 26.13 5.85 6.40
N LYS A 28 27.31 5.41 6.85
CA LYS A 28 28.31 4.75 5.99
C LYS A 28 27.70 3.42 5.54
N LYS A 29 27.59 3.19 4.23
CA LYS A 29 27.10 1.93 3.64
C LYS A 29 27.94 0.75 4.18
N THR A 30 27.31 -0.12 4.96
CA THR A 30 27.83 -1.44 5.31
C THR A 30 26.87 -2.48 4.73
N LYS A 31 27.35 -3.31 3.80
CA LYS A 31 26.59 -4.39 3.18
C LYS A 31 26.18 -5.42 4.24
N PRO A 32 24.91 -5.85 4.32
CA PRO A 32 24.56 -7.04 5.09
C PRO A 32 25.04 -8.30 4.36
N LYS A 33 25.83 -9.14 5.04
CA LYS A 33 25.99 -10.55 4.64
C LYS A 33 24.79 -11.31 5.18
N MET A 34 23.91 -11.75 4.29
CA MET A 34 22.83 -12.69 4.59
C MET A 34 23.38 -14.12 4.42
N PRO A 35 23.13 -15.06 5.35
CA PRO A 35 23.28 -16.49 5.11
C PRO A 35 22.27 -16.93 4.05
N ARG A 36 22.76 -17.55 2.98
CA ARG A 36 21.98 -17.96 1.81
C ARG A 36 21.54 -19.41 2.01
N GLU A 37 20.24 -19.61 2.13
CA GLU A 37 19.58 -20.91 2.00
C GLU A 37 19.65 -21.36 0.52
N PRO A 38 19.93 -22.65 0.19
CA PRO A 38 20.02 -23.11 -1.18
C PRO A 38 18.64 -23.45 -1.77
N SER A 39 18.32 -22.80 -2.88
CA SER A 39 17.20 -23.11 -3.76
C SER A 39 17.34 -24.49 -4.43
N LYS A 40 16.34 -25.36 -4.25
CA LYS A 40 15.86 -26.34 -5.26
C LYS A 40 15.49 -25.59 -6.56
N PRO A 41 15.45 -26.21 -7.77
CA PRO A 41 14.70 -27.47 -8.03
C PRO A 41 15.34 -28.39 -9.09
N GLN A 42 14.92 -29.66 -9.21
CA GLN A 42 14.63 -30.33 -10.49
C GLN A 42 13.76 -31.59 -10.28
N ASN A 43 12.62 -31.60 -10.94
CA ASN A 43 11.76 -32.74 -11.27
C ASN A 43 12.49 -33.67 -12.24
N LYS A 44 12.53 -35.00 -11.99
CA LYS A 44 12.44 -36.02 -13.05
C LYS A 44 11.80 -37.30 -12.54
N VAL A 45 10.65 -37.57 -13.13
CA VAL A 45 9.91 -38.83 -13.20
C VAL A 45 10.81 -39.90 -13.81
N HIS A 46 10.85 -41.09 -13.23
CA HIS A 46 11.21 -42.31 -13.94
C HIS A 46 10.07 -43.31 -13.78
N GLU A 47 9.19 -43.30 -14.79
CA GLU A 47 8.28 -44.39 -15.11
C GLU A 47 9.09 -45.65 -15.44
N LYS A 48 8.68 -46.76 -14.84
CA LYS A 48 9.19 -48.09 -15.09
C LYS A 48 8.30 -48.70 -16.18
N LYS A 49 8.78 -48.75 -17.43
CA LYS A 49 8.15 -49.57 -18.47
C LYS A 49 8.78 -50.96 -18.46
N LEU A 50 7.94 -51.97 -18.26
CA LEU A 50 8.24 -53.38 -18.53
C LEU A 50 8.70 -53.53 -19.98
N ASP A 51 9.82 -54.22 -20.17
CA ASP A 51 10.08 -54.98 -21.39
C ASP A 51 10.31 -56.43 -20.97
N LEU A 52 9.53 -57.30 -21.58
CA LEU A 52 9.45 -58.73 -21.34
C LEU A 52 10.15 -59.37 -22.54
N ASP A 53 11.32 -59.96 -22.32
CA ASP A 53 11.84 -60.95 -23.28
C ASP A 53 12.43 -62.15 -22.56
N SER A 54 12.09 -63.31 -23.12
CA SER A 54 12.35 -64.64 -22.62
C SER A 54 13.69 -65.13 -23.17
N GLU A 55 14.54 -65.72 -22.33
CA GLU A 55 15.20 -66.94 -22.79
C GLU A 55 15.55 -67.89 -21.64
N THR A 56 15.11 -69.13 -21.86
CA THR A 56 15.23 -70.33 -21.05
C THR A 56 16.69 -70.78 -20.93
N GLN A 57 17.25 -70.94 -19.72
CA GLN A 57 18.33 -71.93 -19.49
C GLN A 57 18.31 -72.54 -18.07
N LYS A 58 17.95 -73.84 -18.04
CA LYS A 58 18.45 -74.97 -17.22
C LYS A 58 18.61 -74.84 -15.69
N ALA A 59 17.75 -75.64 -15.05
CA ALA A 59 17.85 -76.30 -13.75
C ALA A 59 19.20 -76.28 -13.01
N THR A 60 19.14 -75.90 -11.72
CA THR A 60 19.63 -76.66 -10.57
C THR A 60 18.93 -76.10 -9.33
N ALA A 61 18.21 -76.94 -8.61
CA ALA A 61 17.57 -76.56 -7.36
C ALA A 61 18.60 -76.58 -6.22
N PRO A 62 18.60 -75.55 -5.35
CA PRO A 62 18.85 -75.74 -3.95
C PRO A 62 17.53 -75.59 -3.19
N GLU A 63 17.32 -76.47 -2.23
CA GLU A 63 16.24 -76.47 -1.26
C GLU A 63 16.30 -75.17 -0.42
N TRP A 64 15.29 -74.29 -0.55
CA TRP A 64 15.20 -73.06 0.25
C TRP A 64 14.41 -73.31 1.54
N PRO A 65 14.85 -72.80 2.70
CA PRO A 65 14.10 -72.92 3.94
C PRO A 65 12.74 -72.21 3.82
N VAL A 66 11.67 -72.87 4.25
CA VAL A 66 10.32 -72.29 4.28
C VAL A 66 10.31 -71.14 5.29
N HIS A 67 10.26 -69.90 4.80
CA HIS A 67 10.02 -68.72 5.64
C HIS A 67 8.57 -68.73 6.17
N PRO A 68 8.32 -68.33 7.43
CA PRO A 68 6.95 -68.19 7.94
C PRO A 68 6.22 -67.05 7.21
N PRO A 69 4.89 -67.11 7.05
CA PRO A 69 4.13 -66.09 6.34
C PRO A 69 4.28 -64.75 7.06
N LEU A 70 4.86 -63.78 6.37
CA LEU A 70 4.92 -62.39 6.83
C LEU A 70 3.50 -61.83 6.80
N TYR A 71 2.96 -61.50 7.97
CA TYR A 71 1.75 -60.69 8.07
C TYR A 71 2.04 -59.32 7.43
N LEU A 72 1.39 -59.05 6.30
CA LEU A 72 1.39 -57.71 5.70
C LEU A 72 0.59 -56.78 6.62
N PRO A 73 1.10 -55.58 6.95
CA PRO A 73 0.30 -54.60 7.67
C PRO A 73 -0.90 -54.22 6.80
N VAL A 74 -2.10 -54.37 7.37
CA VAL A 74 -3.34 -53.88 6.79
C VAL A 74 -3.19 -52.39 6.55
N SER A 75 -3.17 -51.97 5.29
CA SER A 75 -3.21 -50.55 4.92
C SER A 75 -4.48 -49.95 5.52
N PRO A 76 -4.39 -48.84 6.29
CA PRO A 76 -5.57 -48.22 6.87
C PRO A 76 -6.51 -47.78 5.75
N PRO A 77 -7.85 -47.81 5.97
CA PRO A 77 -8.81 -47.37 4.99
C PRO A 77 -8.47 -45.95 4.55
N MET A 78 -8.39 -45.72 3.24
CA MET A 78 -8.21 -44.38 2.69
C MET A 78 -9.33 -43.50 3.24
N HIS A 79 -8.99 -42.57 4.14
CA HIS A 79 -9.90 -41.50 4.48
C HIS A 79 -10.33 -40.79 3.19
N PRO A 80 -11.60 -40.42 3.03
CA PRO A 80 -12.07 -39.77 1.82
C PRO A 80 -11.37 -38.42 1.67
N VAL A 81 -10.30 -38.38 0.87
CA VAL A 81 -9.47 -37.19 0.58
C VAL A 81 -10.33 -35.96 0.21
N ASN A 82 -11.52 -36.20 -0.34
CA ASN A 82 -12.48 -35.17 -0.70
C ASN A 82 -12.99 -34.34 0.49
N THR A 83 -13.14 -34.91 1.69
CA THR A 83 -13.70 -34.15 2.83
C THR A 83 -12.73 -33.10 3.39
N GLU A 84 -11.43 -33.37 3.33
CA GLU A 84 -10.41 -32.40 3.73
C GLU A 84 -10.30 -31.26 2.70
N LEU A 85 -10.41 -31.57 1.41
CA LEU A 85 -10.41 -30.56 0.35
C LEU A 85 -11.64 -29.65 0.44
N ASP A 86 -12.82 -30.21 0.68
CA ASP A 86 -14.06 -29.43 0.86
C ASP A 86 -13.97 -28.52 2.09
N ALA A 87 -13.36 -29.00 3.18
CA ALA A 87 -13.12 -28.20 4.37
C ALA A 87 -12.17 -27.02 4.09
N ILE A 88 -11.08 -27.27 3.34
CA ILE A 88 -10.14 -26.21 2.93
C ILE A 88 -10.85 -25.18 2.04
N GLN A 89 -11.63 -25.63 1.07
CA GLN A 89 -12.32 -24.73 0.15
C GLN A 89 -13.37 -23.87 0.85
N SER A 90 -14.07 -24.43 1.84
CA SER A 90 -15.01 -23.70 2.71
C SER A 90 -14.30 -22.59 3.51
N VAL A 91 -13.13 -22.89 4.08
CA VAL A 91 -12.34 -21.90 4.82
C VAL A 91 -11.87 -20.76 3.91
N ILE A 92 -11.41 -21.08 2.68
CA ILE A 92 -11.02 -20.08 1.69
C ILE A 92 -12.19 -19.17 1.33
N GLN A 93 -13.37 -19.73 1.03
CA GLN A 93 -14.56 -18.94 0.71
C GLN A 93 -14.99 -18.02 1.85
N GLU A 94 -14.93 -18.49 3.10
CA GLU A 94 -15.26 -17.65 4.25
C GLU A 94 -14.20 -16.54 4.45
N SER A 95 -12.92 -16.84 4.22
CA SER A 95 -11.86 -15.82 4.27
C SER A 95 -12.05 -14.72 3.23
N GLU A 96 -12.43 -15.07 2.00
CA GLU A 96 -12.72 -14.11 0.93
C GLU A 96 -13.93 -13.24 1.28
N ARG A 97 -14.96 -13.85 1.88
CA ARG A 97 -16.14 -13.12 2.36
C ARG A 97 -15.79 -12.12 3.45
N VAL A 98 -14.96 -12.50 4.43
CA VAL A 98 -14.51 -11.61 5.51
C VAL A 98 -13.64 -10.49 4.95
N LEU A 99 -12.72 -10.80 4.03
CA LEU A 99 -11.92 -9.81 3.31
C LEU A 99 -12.78 -8.78 2.59
N GLY A 100 -13.81 -9.23 1.87
CA GLY A 100 -14.75 -8.32 1.20
C GLY A 100 -15.52 -7.41 2.14
N LYS A 101 -15.84 -7.86 3.37
CA LYS A 101 -16.46 -7.02 4.40
C LYS A 101 -15.47 -6.00 4.96
N LEU A 102 -14.23 -6.42 5.24
CA LEU A 102 -13.18 -5.54 5.74
C LEU A 102 -12.81 -4.46 4.73
N GLN A 103 -12.69 -4.80 3.44
CA GLN A 103 -12.41 -3.83 2.39
C GLN A 103 -13.49 -2.75 2.34
N LYS A 104 -14.78 -3.14 2.40
CA LYS A 104 -15.88 -2.17 2.42
C LYS A 104 -15.84 -1.25 3.65
N GLN A 105 -15.45 -1.80 4.80
CA GLN A 105 -15.31 -1.02 6.02
C GLN A 105 -14.14 -0.03 5.92
N GLU A 106 -13.02 -0.46 5.37
CA GLU A 106 -11.86 0.39 5.09
C GLU A 106 -12.23 1.53 4.15
N ASP A 107 -12.84 1.22 3.00
CA ASP A 107 -13.26 2.22 2.00
C ASP A 107 -14.21 3.25 2.61
N ASN A 108 -15.17 2.79 3.42
CA ASN A 108 -16.10 3.68 4.12
C ASN A 108 -15.38 4.57 5.14
N MET A 109 -14.43 4.02 5.90
CA MET A 109 -13.65 4.78 6.87
C MET A 109 -12.74 5.81 6.20
N VAL A 110 -12.10 5.45 5.08
CA VAL A 110 -11.29 6.36 4.27
C VAL A 110 -12.16 7.52 3.75
N GLN A 111 -13.36 7.23 3.26
CA GLN A 111 -14.28 8.27 2.80
C GLN A 111 -14.68 9.21 3.95
N GLN A 112 -15.02 8.68 5.12
CA GLN A 112 -15.37 9.49 6.30
C GLN A 112 -14.21 10.38 6.76
N VAL A 113 -13.00 9.84 6.84
CA VAL A 113 -11.80 10.60 7.22
C VAL A 113 -11.49 11.67 6.19
N THR A 114 -11.63 11.36 4.90
CA THR A 114 -11.41 12.32 3.81
C THR A 114 -12.37 13.49 3.90
N GLU A 115 -13.67 13.22 4.09
CA GLU A 115 -14.67 14.29 4.21
C GLU A 115 -14.47 15.12 5.48
N LYS A 116 -14.12 14.49 6.61
CA LYS A 116 -13.76 15.23 7.82
C LYS A 116 -12.50 16.08 7.64
N ALA A 117 -11.48 15.56 6.96
CA ALA A 117 -10.26 16.32 6.69
C ALA A 117 -10.56 17.54 5.80
N LYS A 118 -11.41 17.39 4.78
CA LYS A 118 -11.88 18.51 3.95
C LYS A 118 -12.66 19.53 4.77
N ASP A 119 -13.56 19.08 5.64
CA ASP A 119 -14.36 19.94 6.52
C ASP A 119 -13.49 20.71 7.52
N LEU A 120 -12.55 20.06 8.19
CA LEU A 120 -11.60 20.69 9.11
C LEU A 120 -10.71 21.69 8.36
N HIS A 121 -10.16 21.30 7.22
CA HIS A 121 -9.40 22.22 6.37
C HIS A 121 -10.24 23.43 5.96
N ALA A 122 -11.50 23.20 5.58
CA ALA A 122 -12.43 24.25 5.26
C ALA A 122 -12.88 25.06 6.46
N LYS A 123 -12.73 24.64 7.71
CA LYS A 123 -13.14 25.40 8.90
C LYS A 123 -11.99 26.14 9.56
N GLU A 124 -10.90 25.42 9.80
CA GLU A 124 -9.74 25.88 10.57
C GLU A 124 -8.67 26.51 9.69
N PHE A 125 -8.55 26.05 8.44
CA PHE A 125 -7.52 26.50 7.50
C PHE A 125 -8.07 27.37 6.38
N LYS A 126 -9.26 27.99 6.55
CA LYS A 126 -9.62 29.11 5.67
C LYS A 126 -8.57 30.19 5.87
N LEU A 127 -7.87 30.56 4.79
CA LEU A 127 -7.21 31.86 4.79
C LEU A 127 -8.27 32.90 5.20
N PRO A 128 -7.98 33.82 6.13
CA PRO A 128 -8.87 34.91 6.49
C PRO A 128 -9.44 35.47 5.20
N TYR A 129 -10.78 35.48 5.08
CA TYR A 129 -11.54 35.74 3.85
C TYR A 129 -10.71 36.51 2.83
N GLN A 130 -10.17 35.82 1.82
CA GLN A 130 -9.34 36.48 0.83
C GLN A 130 -10.22 37.50 0.13
N LYS A 131 -9.99 38.78 0.39
CA LYS A 131 -10.73 39.87 -0.23
C LYS A 131 -10.68 39.63 -1.75
N PRO A 132 -11.82 39.68 -2.45
CA PRO A 132 -11.85 39.45 -3.89
C PRO A 132 -10.84 40.38 -4.55
N MET A 133 -10.10 39.85 -5.54
CA MET A 133 -9.04 40.60 -6.19
C MET A 133 -9.64 41.90 -6.78
N PRO A 134 -9.16 43.08 -6.36
CA PRO A 134 -9.87 44.34 -6.57
C PRO A 134 -10.02 44.76 -8.03
N CYS A 135 -9.32 44.10 -8.96
CA CYS A 135 -9.32 44.39 -10.39
C CYS A 135 -9.56 43.14 -11.25
N ALA A 136 -10.34 42.18 -10.75
CA ALA A 136 -10.62 40.92 -11.45
C ALA A 136 -11.25 41.13 -12.83
N ALA A 137 -12.25 42.02 -12.94
CA ALA A 137 -12.93 42.30 -14.19
C ALA A 137 -11.97 42.85 -15.27
N ASP A 138 -11.14 43.84 -14.93
CA ASP A 138 -10.17 44.42 -15.87
C ASP A 138 -9.06 43.42 -16.24
N TYR A 139 -8.65 42.58 -15.28
CA TYR A 139 -7.67 41.51 -15.53
C TYR A 139 -8.21 40.47 -16.51
N ASP A 140 -9.45 40.02 -16.31
CA ASP A 140 -10.08 39.02 -17.17
C ASP A 140 -10.33 39.58 -18.58
N ALA A 141 -10.73 40.85 -18.70
CA ALA A 141 -10.87 41.53 -20.00
C ALA A 141 -9.52 41.66 -20.73
N CYS A 142 -8.46 42.03 -20.03
CA CYS A 142 -7.09 42.08 -20.57
C CYS A 142 -6.62 40.69 -21.03
N ARG A 143 -6.86 39.67 -20.21
CA ARG A 143 -6.51 38.27 -20.53
C ARG A 143 -7.32 37.75 -21.71
N ALA A 144 -8.60 38.08 -21.80
CA ALA A 144 -9.45 37.69 -22.92
C ALA A 144 -8.95 38.31 -24.23
N CYS A 145 -8.63 39.61 -24.22
CA CYS A 145 -8.05 40.28 -25.38
C CYS A 145 -6.76 39.60 -25.86
N TYR A 146 -5.84 39.26 -24.95
CA TYR A 146 -4.60 38.59 -25.36
C TYR A 146 -4.82 37.20 -25.95
N LYS A 147 -5.82 36.46 -25.49
CA LYS A 147 -6.19 35.17 -26.09
C LYS A 147 -6.74 35.32 -27.51
N GLU A 148 -7.48 36.40 -27.75
CA GLU A 148 -8.08 36.69 -29.06
C GLU A 148 -7.05 37.26 -30.05
N PHE A 149 -6.12 38.10 -29.59
CA PHE A 149 -5.13 38.80 -30.41
C PHE A 149 -3.69 38.35 -30.15
N ASN A 150 -3.42 37.04 -30.24
CA ASN A 150 -2.08 36.47 -30.01
C ASN A 150 -0.99 37.06 -30.93
N ASN A 151 -1.37 37.45 -32.15
CA ASN A 151 -0.45 37.98 -33.17
C ASN A 151 -0.31 39.51 -33.13
N ASP A 152 -1.23 40.21 -32.46
CA ASP A 152 -1.29 41.68 -32.45
C ASP A 152 -1.66 42.16 -31.04
N ILE A 153 -0.70 41.94 -30.14
CA ILE A 153 -0.76 42.21 -28.70
C ILE A 153 -1.03 43.71 -28.43
N LEU A 154 -0.69 44.60 -29.37
CA LEU A 154 -0.87 46.05 -29.23
C LEU A 154 -2.35 46.46 -29.26
N LYS A 155 -3.24 45.67 -29.88
CA LYS A 155 -4.69 45.89 -29.82
C LYS A 155 -5.26 45.80 -28.41
N CYS A 156 -4.54 45.14 -27.49
CA CYS A 156 -4.95 45.00 -26.09
C CYS A 156 -4.52 46.16 -25.19
N ALA A 157 -3.76 47.14 -25.71
CA ALA A 157 -3.35 48.35 -24.99
C ALA A 157 -4.47 49.05 -24.18
N PRO A 158 -5.71 49.26 -24.69
CA PRO A 158 -6.79 49.86 -23.90
C PRO A 158 -7.18 49.02 -22.68
N PHE A 159 -7.24 47.68 -22.82
CA PHE A 159 -7.55 46.77 -21.71
C PHE A 159 -6.43 46.73 -20.67
N THR A 160 -5.17 46.73 -21.13
CA THR A 160 -4.00 46.85 -20.27
C THR A 160 -4.04 48.16 -19.48
N LYS A 161 -4.35 49.29 -20.12
CA LYS A 161 -4.47 50.60 -19.47
C LYS A 161 -5.59 50.63 -18.42
N SER A 162 -6.75 50.04 -18.71
CA SER A 162 -7.86 49.92 -17.75
C SER A 162 -7.43 49.16 -16.50
N TYR A 163 -6.76 48.02 -16.68
CA TYR A 163 -6.23 47.22 -15.58
C TYR A 163 -5.22 47.99 -14.72
N TYR A 164 -4.27 48.70 -15.34
CA TYR A 164 -3.30 49.52 -14.60
C TYR A 164 -3.97 50.64 -13.79
N GLU A 165 -4.97 51.31 -14.36
CA GLU A 165 -5.71 52.36 -13.65
C GLU A 165 -6.50 51.79 -12.47
N CYS A 166 -7.14 50.63 -12.64
CA CYS A 166 -7.80 49.93 -11.53
C CYS A 166 -6.81 49.60 -10.42
N VAL A 167 -5.66 48.98 -10.76
CA VAL A 167 -4.65 48.58 -9.77
C VAL A 167 -4.11 49.80 -9.03
N ARG A 168 -3.91 50.92 -9.73
CA ARG A 168 -3.48 52.18 -9.12
C ARG A 168 -4.50 52.68 -8.09
N ARG A 169 -5.79 52.70 -8.44
CA ARG A 169 -6.87 53.12 -7.52
C ARG A 169 -6.98 52.15 -6.33
N ALA A 170 -6.92 50.85 -6.57
CA ALA A 170 -6.99 49.83 -5.53
C ALA A 170 -5.86 49.99 -4.49
N LYS A 171 -4.62 50.24 -4.96
CA LYS A 171 -3.48 50.52 -4.06
C LYS A 171 -3.69 51.77 -3.20
N GLN A 172 -4.22 52.84 -3.80
CA GLN A 172 -4.52 54.08 -3.08
C GLN A 172 -5.58 53.85 -1.99
N GLN A 173 -6.64 53.10 -2.28
CA GLN A 173 -7.69 52.78 -1.31
C GLN A 173 -7.18 51.90 -0.15
N MET A 174 -6.29 50.94 -0.42
CA MET A 174 -5.66 50.14 0.62
C MET A 174 -4.78 50.99 1.55
N SER A 175 -3.95 51.88 0.99
CA SER A 175 -3.10 52.78 1.80
C SER A 175 -3.88 53.81 2.63
N ALA A 176 -5.12 54.13 2.23
CA ALA A 176 -5.99 55.04 2.97
C ALA A 176 -6.78 54.33 4.08
N ALA A 177 -7.03 53.02 3.97
CA ALA A 177 -7.75 52.23 4.97
C ALA A 177 -6.88 51.77 6.14
N ASP A 178 -5.55 51.75 5.97
CA ASP A 178 -4.57 51.39 7.00
C ASP A 178 -4.13 52.58 7.88
N LYS A 179 -4.72 53.77 7.69
CA LYS A 179 -4.39 55.02 8.39
C LYS A 179 -5.54 55.48 9.27
#